data_AF-A0A4Z0V5I3-F1
#
_entry.id   AF-A0A4Z0V5I3-F1
#
_cell.length_a   1.000
_cell.length_b   1.000
_cell.length_c   1.000
_cell.angle_alpha   90.00
_cell.angle_beta   90.00
_cell.angle_gamma   90.00
#
_symmetry.space_group_name_H-M   'P 1'
#
loop_
_entity.id
_entity.type
_entity.pdbx_description
1 polymer ?
#
loop_
_entity_poly.entity_id
_entity_poly.type
_entity_poly.pdbx_seq_one_letter_code
_entity_poly.pdbx_strand_id
1 'polypeptide(L)'
;MTNCAFTIVAKNYIGLAMILEKSIKRYYTDLDFFIVVADEPSSELSDMPENIIFAKDELGIDNKKWYEMAFKYDLTEFCTAIKPDSILYILSQGYEKVIYLDPDIYFFSSIAPIFESLDRYQIILTPHITTIPRLGETDSPENIWLSCGIFNLGFMGVQDNPKVRKMLRWWSERLRDQCFVDFEKGEYTDQKWMNFIPSSFDSTELLISNNLGCNLAPWNFFERRIMMNGDAAFVTLRENNGSNEVFPLIFTHFSGYDYSKLKDGIIFQKNIADIREYKDINLILNVYADAIRSNQELFDVTIKSEYSYNRFDNNIPIEQYHRRLYRAYSENIQSSISPFDIKSQFYTLLKNNRLLNVRRDSNVRIQKTDVPKVGHKVRIINAGFRMLHRLIGTSQYFLFLRFLRGYSRPEDQLHILGYKSKFENLRKH
;
A
#
# COMPACT_ATOMS: atom_id res chain seq x y z
N MET A 1 -4.50 -29.62 -9.57
CA MET A 1 -4.60 -28.16 -9.43
C MET A 1 -3.82 -27.77 -8.19
N THR A 2 -2.69 -27.10 -8.37
CA THR A 2 -1.82 -26.62 -7.30
C THR A 2 -2.26 -25.22 -6.88
N ASN A 3 -2.60 -25.07 -5.59
CA ASN A 3 -3.06 -23.82 -5.00
C ASN A 3 -1.91 -23.15 -4.26
N CYS A 4 -1.79 -21.84 -4.42
CA CYS A 4 -0.80 -21.04 -3.70
C CYS A 4 -1.46 -19.79 -3.11
N ALA A 5 -1.02 -19.42 -1.91
CA ALA A 5 -1.19 -18.07 -1.40
C ALA A 5 0.19 -17.42 -1.16
N PHE A 6 0.24 -16.10 -1.17
CA PHE A 6 1.47 -15.39 -0.86
C PHE A 6 1.20 -13.99 -0.33
N THR A 7 2.22 -13.40 0.27
CA THR A 7 2.23 -12.00 0.71
C THR A 7 3.53 -11.32 0.29
N ILE A 8 3.54 -9.99 0.30
CA ILE A 8 4.72 -9.17 0.01
C ILE A 8 5.02 -8.29 1.22
N VAL A 9 6.27 -8.33 1.67
CA VAL A 9 6.72 -7.58 2.85
C VAL A 9 8.08 -6.94 2.61
N ALA A 10 8.38 -5.87 3.34
CA ALA A 10 9.76 -5.57 3.70
C ALA A 10 10.13 -6.41 4.93
N LYS A 11 11.43 -6.51 5.26
CA LYS A 11 11.86 -7.41 6.34
C LYS A 11 11.19 -7.13 7.68
N ASN A 12 10.74 -5.89 7.89
CA ASN A 12 10.07 -5.50 9.12
C ASN A 12 8.71 -6.19 9.33
N TYR A 13 8.06 -6.67 8.26
CA TYR A 13 6.75 -7.33 8.33
C TYR A 13 6.82 -8.85 8.16
N ILE A 14 8.02 -9.45 8.14
CA ILE A 14 8.17 -10.91 8.06
C ILE A 14 7.45 -11.62 9.21
N GLY A 15 7.54 -11.10 10.44
CA GLY A 15 6.81 -11.68 11.59
C GLY A 15 5.29 -11.66 11.41
N LEU A 16 4.73 -10.63 10.79
CA LEU A 16 3.30 -10.55 10.45
C LEU A 16 2.93 -11.54 9.35
N ALA A 17 3.74 -11.63 8.29
CA ALA A 17 3.54 -12.59 7.21
C ALA A 17 3.52 -14.05 7.70
N MET A 18 4.35 -14.39 8.68
CA MET A 18 4.34 -15.73 9.29
C MET A 18 3.12 -15.96 10.19
N ILE A 19 2.61 -14.93 10.86
CA ILE A 19 1.33 -15.00 11.59
C ILE A 19 0.18 -15.24 10.60
N LEU A 20 0.17 -14.52 9.47
CA LEU A 20 -0.78 -14.74 8.37
C LEU A 20 -0.71 -16.19 7.86
N GLU A 21 0.47 -16.69 7.52
CA GLU A 21 0.68 -18.07 7.08
C GLU A 21 0.11 -19.09 8.08
N LYS A 22 0.46 -18.95 9.36
CA LYS A 22 -0.03 -19.83 10.44
C LYS A 22 -1.56 -19.78 10.55
N SER A 23 -2.15 -18.60 10.41
CA SER A 23 -3.61 -18.43 10.51
C SER A 23 -4.34 -19.12 9.36
N ILE A 24 -3.80 -19.09 8.13
CA ILE A 24 -4.40 -19.78 6.98
C ILE A 24 -4.26 -21.29 7.14
N LYS A 25 -3.05 -21.77 7.46
CA LYS A 25 -2.75 -23.20 7.58
C LYS A 25 -3.52 -23.89 8.71
N ARG A 26 -4.05 -23.13 9.68
CA ARG A 26 -5.00 -23.63 10.69
C ARG A 26 -6.29 -24.20 10.07
N TYR A 27 -6.74 -23.66 8.93
CA TYR A 27 -8.02 -24.03 8.30
C TYR A 27 -7.87 -24.67 6.92
N TYR A 28 -6.65 -24.66 6.36
CA TYR A 28 -6.37 -25.17 5.03
C TYR A 28 -4.90 -25.63 4.97
N THR A 29 -4.67 -26.92 5.26
CA THR A 29 -3.33 -27.47 5.51
C THR A 29 -2.52 -27.75 4.24
N ASP A 30 -3.18 -28.06 3.14
CA ASP A 30 -2.56 -28.42 1.85
C ASP A 30 -2.39 -27.16 0.97
N LEU A 31 -1.58 -26.21 1.43
CA LEU A 31 -1.34 -24.94 0.76
C LEU A 31 0.12 -24.50 0.87
N ASP A 32 0.71 -24.29 -0.30
CA ASP A 32 1.98 -23.59 -0.42
C ASP A 32 1.76 -22.09 -0.17
N PHE A 33 2.59 -21.53 0.72
CA PHE A 33 2.51 -20.14 1.14
C PHE A 33 3.87 -19.48 0.98
N PHE A 34 3.99 -18.45 0.14
CA PHE A 34 5.24 -17.71 -0.05
C PHE A 34 5.24 -16.36 0.66
N ILE A 35 6.39 -15.98 1.22
CA ILE A 35 6.65 -14.64 1.77
C ILE A 35 7.65 -13.96 0.85
N VAL A 36 7.18 -13.01 0.05
CA VAL A 36 7.99 -12.30 -0.93
C VAL A 36 8.59 -11.04 -0.29
N VAL A 37 9.91 -10.98 -0.18
CA VAL A 37 10.63 -9.89 0.51
C VAL A 37 11.10 -8.85 -0.50
N ALA A 38 10.52 -7.65 -0.44
CA ALA A 38 10.88 -6.48 -1.23
C ALA A 38 11.98 -5.64 -0.53
N ASP A 39 13.00 -6.29 0.02
CA ASP A 39 14.08 -5.69 0.80
C ASP A 39 15.40 -6.44 0.53
N GLU A 40 16.53 -5.92 1.02
CA GLU A 40 17.80 -6.64 1.03
C GLU A 40 17.87 -7.62 2.22
N PRO A 41 18.56 -8.78 2.07
CA PRO A 41 18.77 -9.71 3.17
C PRO A 41 19.60 -9.09 4.30
N SER A 42 19.35 -9.50 5.54
CA SER A 42 20.15 -9.10 6.71
C SER A 42 20.56 -10.30 7.55
N SER A 43 21.66 -10.17 8.30
CA SER A 43 22.20 -11.25 9.14
C SER A 43 21.22 -11.75 10.21
N GLU A 44 20.32 -10.87 10.66
CA GLU A 44 19.21 -11.20 11.59
C GLU A 44 18.19 -12.18 10.99
N LEU A 45 18.24 -12.41 9.68
CA LEU A 45 17.33 -13.26 8.92
C LEU A 45 18.04 -14.50 8.33
N SER A 46 19.16 -14.92 8.93
CA SER A 46 20.00 -16.02 8.40
C SER A 46 19.37 -17.41 8.53
N ASP A 47 18.52 -17.63 9.53
CA ASP A 47 17.81 -18.90 9.77
C ASP A 47 16.33 -18.81 9.35
N MET A 48 16.06 -18.29 8.15
CA MET A 48 14.70 -18.11 7.66
C MET A 48 14.13 -19.36 6.98
N PRO A 49 12.81 -19.60 7.09
CA PRO A 49 12.13 -20.65 6.37
C PRO A 49 12.33 -20.58 4.85
N GLU A 50 12.37 -21.74 4.18
CA GLU A 50 12.58 -21.86 2.73
C GLU A 50 11.49 -21.19 1.88
N ASN A 51 10.30 -20.95 2.44
CA ASN A 51 9.21 -20.28 1.74
C ASN A 51 9.34 -18.74 1.71
N ILE A 52 10.41 -18.18 2.28
CA ILE A 52 10.77 -16.77 2.16
C ILE A 52 11.62 -16.56 0.91
N ILE A 53 11.13 -15.75 -0.03
CA ILE A 53 11.81 -15.46 -1.29
C ILE A 53 12.24 -13.99 -1.35
N PHE A 54 13.49 -13.71 -1.68
CA PHE A 54 13.95 -12.36 -1.92
C PHE A 54 13.62 -11.94 -3.35
N ALA A 55 12.69 -10.99 -3.49
CA ALA A 55 12.10 -10.63 -4.77
C ALA A 55 13.12 -10.16 -5.82
N LYS A 56 14.19 -9.51 -5.37
CA LYS A 56 15.26 -9.02 -6.24
C LYS A 56 15.92 -10.14 -7.04
N ASP A 57 16.09 -11.31 -6.43
CA ASP A 57 16.80 -12.44 -7.04
C ASP A 57 15.87 -13.27 -7.93
N GLU A 58 14.57 -13.31 -7.62
CA GLU A 58 13.60 -14.22 -8.26
C GLU A 58 12.71 -13.57 -9.32
N LEU A 59 12.37 -12.29 -9.20
CA LEU A 59 11.34 -11.66 -10.07
C LEU A 59 11.85 -11.26 -11.45
N GLY A 60 13.15 -11.42 -11.74
CA GLY A 60 13.74 -11.10 -13.03
C GLY A 60 13.68 -9.60 -13.39
N ILE A 61 13.50 -8.72 -12.40
CA ILE A 61 13.58 -7.28 -12.58
C ILE A 61 15.05 -6.90 -12.65
N ASP A 62 15.47 -6.27 -13.75
CA ASP A 62 16.85 -5.81 -13.91
C ASP A 62 17.30 -4.95 -12.72
N ASN A 63 18.52 -5.18 -12.23
CA ASN A 63 19.07 -4.54 -11.03
C ASN A 63 18.98 -3.01 -11.09
N LYS A 64 19.22 -2.40 -12.25
CA LYS A 64 19.11 -0.94 -12.38
C LYS A 64 17.67 -0.49 -12.16
N LYS A 65 16.69 -1.20 -12.74
CA LYS A 65 15.27 -0.87 -12.55
C LYS A 65 14.81 -1.15 -11.12
N TRP A 66 15.28 -2.23 -10.51
CA TRP A 66 15.02 -2.56 -9.11
C TRP A 66 15.43 -1.41 -8.19
N TYR A 67 16.69 -0.94 -8.28
CA TYR A 67 17.17 0.17 -7.46
C TYR A 67 16.49 1.50 -7.80
N GLU A 68 16.17 1.75 -9.06
CA GLU A 68 15.38 2.93 -9.45
C GLU A 68 14.00 2.93 -8.79
N MET A 69 13.29 1.80 -8.82
CA MET A 69 11.99 1.62 -8.17
C MET A 69 12.10 1.75 -6.65
N ALA A 70 13.02 1.02 -6.02
CA ALA A 70 13.25 1.05 -4.58
C ALA A 70 13.62 2.44 -4.05
N PHE A 71 14.25 3.29 -4.89
CA PHE A 71 14.57 4.67 -4.52
C PHE A 71 13.37 5.62 -4.70
N LYS A 72 12.67 5.59 -5.84
CA LYS A 72 11.61 6.58 -6.11
C LYS A 72 10.31 6.29 -5.36
N TYR A 73 10.03 5.02 -5.08
CA TYR A 73 8.89 4.59 -4.30
C TYR A 73 9.24 4.61 -2.81
N ASP A 74 8.27 5.00 -1.97
CA ASP A 74 8.36 4.63 -0.55
C ASP A 74 8.14 3.12 -0.36
N LEU A 75 8.28 2.64 0.89
CA LEU A 75 8.19 1.22 1.21
C LEU A 75 6.86 0.60 0.73
N THR A 76 5.73 1.27 1.01
CA THR A 76 4.41 0.76 0.63
C THR A 76 4.23 0.77 -0.88
N GLU A 77 4.60 1.86 -1.55
CA GLU A 77 4.58 1.97 -3.00
C GLU A 77 5.44 0.90 -3.67
N PHE A 78 6.61 0.56 -3.11
CA PHE A 78 7.52 -0.43 -3.68
C PHE A 78 7.01 -1.87 -3.50
N CYS A 79 6.58 -2.24 -2.28
CA CYS A 79 6.00 -3.56 -2.03
C CYS A 79 4.80 -3.83 -2.95
N THR A 80 3.95 -2.82 -3.14
CA THR A 80 2.78 -2.94 -4.02
C THR A 80 3.16 -2.96 -5.50
N ALA A 81 4.24 -2.26 -5.90
CA ALA A 81 4.68 -2.19 -7.30
C ALA A 81 5.12 -3.54 -7.89
N ILE A 82 5.65 -4.45 -7.07
CA ILE A 82 6.16 -5.75 -7.52
C ILE A 82 5.09 -6.86 -7.51
N LYS A 83 3.89 -6.58 -7.01
CA LYS A 83 2.78 -7.54 -6.92
C LYS A 83 2.48 -8.30 -8.21
N PRO A 84 2.30 -7.66 -9.38
CA PRO A 84 2.09 -8.40 -10.64
C PRO A 84 3.25 -9.33 -10.99
N ASP A 85 4.50 -8.94 -10.72
CA ASP A 85 5.67 -9.76 -11.01
C ASP A 85 5.75 -10.97 -10.08
N SER A 86 5.44 -10.78 -8.79
CA SER A 86 5.33 -11.88 -7.83
C SER A 86 4.28 -12.90 -8.25
N ILE A 87 3.11 -12.45 -8.72
CA ILE A 87 2.08 -13.35 -9.25
C ILE A 87 2.60 -14.08 -10.49
N LEU A 88 3.21 -13.36 -11.44
CA LEU A 88 3.75 -13.96 -12.66
C LEU A 88 4.84 -15.01 -12.37
N TYR A 89 5.71 -14.75 -11.39
CA TYR A 89 6.73 -15.67 -10.92
C TYR A 89 6.10 -16.92 -10.31
N ILE A 90 5.15 -16.78 -9.38
CA ILE A 90 4.47 -17.93 -8.79
C ILE A 90 3.75 -18.76 -9.87
N LEU A 91 3.03 -18.10 -10.78
CA LEU A 91 2.39 -18.78 -11.91
C LEU A 91 3.40 -19.48 -12.84
N SER A 92 4.66 -19.03 -12.93
CA SER A 92 5.69 -19.71 -13.73
C SER A 92 6.26 -20.95 -13.04
N GLN A 93 6.10 -21.09 -11.72
CA GLN A 93 6.44 -22.30 -10.95
C GLN A 93 5.40 -23.42 -11.13
N GLY A 94 4.35 -23.21 -11.92
CA GLY A 94 3.33 -24.22 -12.23
C GLY A 94 2.11 -24.20 -11.31
N TYR A 95 1.93 -23.16 -10.49
CA TYR A 95 0.69 -22.96 -9.74
C TYR A 95 -0.45 -22.49 -10.65
N GLU A 96 -1.62 -23.10 -10.49
CA GLU A 96 -2.79 -22.81 -11.30
C GLU A 96 -3.69 -21.73 -10.68
N LYS A 97 -3.71 -21.62 -9.34
CA LYS A 97 -4.53 -20.64 -8.61
C LYS A 97 -3.69 -19.96 -7.56
N VAL A 98 -3.62 -18.63 -7.62
CA VAL A 98 -2.74 -17.82 -6.78
C VAL A 98 -3.58 -16.75 -6.07
N ILE A 99 -3.44 -16.68 -4.74
CA ILE A 99 -4.09 -15.66 -3.92
C ILE A 99 -3.02 -14.77 -3.27
N TYR A 100 -3.09 -13.47 -3.54
CA TYR A 100 -2.35 -12.45 -2.81
C TYR A 100 -3.12 -12.01 -1.56
N LEU A 101 -2.38 -11.82 -0.46
CA LEU A 101 -2.89 -11.31 0.82
C LEU A 101 -1.91 -10.26 1.39
N ASP A 102 -2.40 -9.10 1.82
CA ASP A 102 -1.60 -8.16 2.61
C ASP A 102 -1.14 -8.81 3.93
N PRO A 103 0.07 -8.48 4.42
CA PRO A 103 0.72 -9.21 5.51
C PRO A 103 0.06 -9.02 6.89
N ASP A 104 -0.81 -8.04 7.03
CA ASP A 104 -1.58 -7.74 8.24
C ASP A 104 -3.01 -8.30 8.19
N ILE A 105 -3.22 -9.31 7.34
CA ILE A 105 -4.44 -10.12 7.33
C ILE A 105 -4.33 -11.27 8.34
N TYR A 106 -5.46 -11.67 8.91
CA TYR A 106 -5.59 -12.87 9.74
C TYR A 106 -6.85 -13.65 9.37
N PHE A 107 -6.73 -14.98 9.32
CA PHE A 107 -7.82 -15.89 8.95
C PHE A 107 -8.60 -16.40 10.16
N PHE A 108 -9.92 -16.49 9.98
CA PHE A 108 -10.90 -16.97 10.96
C PHE A 108 -11.68 -18.20 10.47
N SER A 109 -11.59 -18.52 9.18
CA SER A 109 -12.10 -19.77 8.60
C SER A 109 -11.34 -20.14 7.32
N SER A 110 -11.77 -21.20 6.63
CA SER A 110 -11.03 -21.76 5.51
C SER A 110 -11.02 -20.86 4.28
N ILE A 111 -9.86 -20.77 3.62
CA ILE A 111 -9.68 -20.09 2.31
C ILE A 111 -10.27 -20.90 1.14
N ALA A 112 -10.62 -22.19 1.35
CA ALA A 112 -11.11 -23.10 0.31
C ALA A 112 -12.20 -22.52 -0.61
N PRO A 113 -13.25 -21.82 -0.10
CA PRO A 113 -14.31 -21.29 -0.96
C PRO A 113 -13.81 -20.27 -2.00
N ILE A 114 -12.68 -19.62 -1.73
CA ILE A 114 -12.05 -18.68 -2.66
C ILE A 114 -11.35 -19.45 -3.79
N PHE A 115 -10.62 -20.53 -3.47
CA PHE A 115 -10.01 -21.40 -4.48
C PHE A 115 -11.05 -22.15 -5.33
N GLU A 116 -12.18 -22.54 -4.74
CA GLU A 116 -13.31 -23.12 -5.47
C GLU A 116 -13.96 -22.10 -6.41
N SER A 117 -13.99 -20.83 -6.02
CA SER A 117 -14.46 -19.75 -6.90
C SER A 117 -13.51 -19.54 -8.09
N LEU A 118 -12.20 -19.71 -7.89
CA LEU A 118 -11.20 -19.65 -8.95
C LEU A 118 -11.25 -20.84 -9.93
N ASP A 119 -12.04 -21.89 -9.65
CA ASP A 119 -12.35 -22.92 -10.65
C ASP A 119 -13.32 -22.42 -11.72
N ARG A 120 -14.07 -21.35 -11.43
CA ARG A 120 -15.06 -20.74 -12.32
C ARG A 120 -14.64 -19.38 -12.85
N TYR A 121 -13.94 -18.60 -12.03
CA TYR A 121 -13.55 -17.23 -12.34
C TYR A 121 -12.04 -17.11 -12.51
N GLN A 122 -11.62 -16.24 -13.42
CA GLN A 122 -10.22 -15.95 -13.69
C GLN A 122 -9.61 -14.97 -12.67
N ILE A 123 -10.43 -14.06 -12.15
CA ILE A 123 -10.03 -13.03 -11.18
C ILE A 123 -11.09 -12.90 -10.10
N ILE A 124 -10.67 -12.76 -8.85
CA ILE A 124 -11.53 -12.41 -7.71
C ILE A 124 -10.99 -11.15 -7.04
N LEU A 125 -11.85 -10.14 -6.92
CA LEU A 125 -11.58 -8.88 -6.21
C LEU A 125 -12.61 -8.66 -5.11
N THR A 126 -12.27 -7.85 -4.11
CA THR A 126 -13.20 -7.39 -3.08
C THR A 126 -13.32 -5.87 -3.11
N PRO A 127 -14.53 -5.30 -3.05
CA PRO A 127 -14.71 -3.87 -2.90
C PRO A 127 -14.37 -3.42 -1.46
N HIS A 128 -14.10 -2.12 -1.25
CA HIS A 128 -13.96 -1.60 0.11
C HIS A 128 -15.27 -1.76 0.90
N ILE A 129 -16.39 -1.41 0.28
CA ILE A 129 -17.75 -1.46 0.84
C ILE A 129 -18.67 -2.28 -0.05
N THR A 130 -19.72 -2.84 0.56
CA THR A 130 -20.70 -3.71 -0.13
C THR A 130 -22.12 -3.14 -0.09
N THR A 131 -22.32 -2.06 0.66
CA THR A 131 -23.59 -1.36 0.79
C THR A 131 -23.54 0.03 0.15
N ILE A 132 -24.71 0.68 0.01
CA ILE A 132 -24.82 2.08 -0.39
C ILE A 132 -25.13 2.89 0.88
N PRO A 133 -24.11 3.47 1.54
CA PRO A 133 -24.32 4.18 2.81
C PRO A 133 -25.09 5.48 2.62
N ARG A 134 -25.76 5.92 3.69
CA ARG A 134 -26.27 7.29 3.78
C ARG A 134 -25.11 8.26 4.02
N LEU A 135 -25.29 9.52 3.63
CA LEU A 135 -24.30 10.57 3.88
C LEU A 135 -23.98 10.66 5.37
N GLY A 136 -22.71 10.48 5.73
CA GLY A 136 -22.21 10.53 7.11
C GLY A 136 -22.27 9.19 7.86
N GLU A 137 -22.73 8.11 7.22
CA GLU A 137 -22.78 6.78 7.83
C GLU A 137 -21.41 6.07 7.86
N THR A 138 -20.46 6.50 7.05
CA THR A 138 -19.13 5.88 6.89
C THR A 138 -18.11 6.44 7.87
N ASP A 139 -17.17 5.61 8.37
CA ASP A 139 -16.04 6.06 9.21
C ASP A 139 -14.96 6.82 8.43
N SER A 140 -14.97 6.69 7.11
CA SER A 140 -14.06 7.35 6.19
C SER A 140 -14.86 8.07 5.09
N PRO A 141 -14.55 9.33 4.77
CA PRO A 141 -15.18 10.04 3.67
C PRO A 141 -15.11 9.27 2.34
N GLU A 142 -16.22 9.17 1.60
CA GLU A 142 -16.31 8.42 0.34
C GLU A 142 -15.31 8.89 -0.73
N ASN A 143 -14.92 10.17 -0.70
CA ASN A 143 -13.92 10.71 -1.62
C ASN A 143 -12.53 10.07 -1.45
N ILE A 144 -12.26 9.41 -0.30
CA ILE A 144 -11.06 8.59 -0.13
C ILE A 144 -11.12 7.40 -1.09
N TRP A 145 -12.23 6.67 -1.17
CA TRP A 145 -12.40 5.54 -2.10
C TRP A 145 -12.39 5.98 -3.57
N LEU A 146 -12.99 7.13 -3.89
CA LEU A 146 -12.85 7.72 -5.23
C LEU A 146 -11.38 8.02 -5.58
N SER A 147 -10.58 8.34 -4.57
CA SER A 147 -9.18 8.69 -4.74
C SER A 147 -8.26 7.48 -4.78
N CYS A 148 -8.52 6.42 -4.00
CA CYS A 148 -7.67 5.22 -3.91
C CYS A 148 -8.14 4.03 -4.78
N GLY A 149 -9.37 4.06 -5.31
CA GLY A 149 -9.96 2.95 -6.08
C GLY A 149 -11.08 2.26 -5.31
N ILE A 150 -12.01 1.61 -6.05
CA ILE A 150 -13.20 0.99 -5.44
C ILE A 150 -12.91 -0.39 -4.85
N PHE A 151 -11.95 -1.11 -5.43
CA PHE A 151 -11.48 -2.40 -4.93
C PHE A 151 -10.39 -2.20 -3.89
N ASN A 152 -10.37 -3.04 -2.86
CA ASN A 152 -9.24 -3.13 -1.95
C ASN A 152 -8.33 -4.28 -2.39
N LEU A 153 -7.05 -3.98 -2.62
CA LEU A 153 -6.04 -4.93 -3.10
C LEU A 153 -5.16 -5.52 -2.00
N GLY A 154 -5.61 -5.46 -0.74
CA GLY A 154 -5.12 -6.37 0.28
C GLY A 154 -5.50 -7.83 0.02
N PHE A 155 -6.42 -8.06 -0.91
CA PHE A 155 -6.75 -9.39 -1.40
C PHE A 155 -6.93 -9.38 -2.93
N MET A 156 -6.36 -10.38 -3.60
CA MET A 156 -6.62 -10.66 -5.01
C MET A 156 -6.45 -12.15 -5.29
N GLY A 157 -7.46 -12.78 -5.87
CA GLY A 157 -7.34 -14.15 -6.39
C GLY A 157 -7.19 -14.12 -7.90
N VAL A 158 -6.30 -14.96 -8.45
CA VAL A 158 -6.19 -15.17 -9.89
C VAL A 158 -6.05 -16.66 -10.23
N GLN A 159 -6.60 -17.02 -11.38
CA GLN A 159 -6.39 -18.31 -12.02
C GLN A 159 -5.39 -18.14 -13.16
N ASP A 160 -4.54 -19.15 -13.38
CA ASP A 160 -3.61 -19.15 -14.49
C ASP A 160 -4.37 -19.20 -15.82
N ASN A 161 -4.36 -18.06 -16.52
CA ASN A 161 -5.05 -17.89 -17.78
C ASN A 161 -4.24 -16.95 -18.68
N PRO A 162 -4.17 -17.19 -20.01
CA PRO A 162 -3.47 -16.29 -20.93
C PRO A 162 -3.92 -14.82 -20.83
N LYS A 163 -5.22 -14.57 -20.61
CA LYS A 163 -5.80 -13.24 -20.44
C LYS A 163 -5.38 -12.59 -19.12
N VAL A 164 -5.37 -13.36 -18.03
CA VAL A 164 -4.84 -12.94 -16.72
C VAL A 164 -3.36 -12.61 -16.82
N ARG A 165 -2.53 -13.48 -17.40
CA ARG A 165 -1.09 -13.21 -17.61
C ARG A 165 -0.85 -11.95 -18.44
N LYS A 166 -1.70 -11.68 -19.46
CA LYS A 166 -1.65 -10.43 -20.23
C LYS A 166 -1.97 -9.21 -19.36
N MET A 167 -3.01 -9.30 -18.52
CA MET A 167 -3.37 -8.24 -17.56
C MET A 167 -2.24 -7.99 -16.56
N LEU A 168 -1.64 -9.04 -15.99
CA LEU A 168 -0.54 -8.92 -15.03
C LEU A 168 0.68 -8.24 -15.65
N ARG A 169 1.04 -8.56 -16.90
CA ARG A 169 2.12 -7.85 -17.63
C ARG A 169 1.78 -6.39 -17.88
N TRP A 170 0.56 -6.11 -18.34
CA TRP A 170 0.07 -4.74 -18.51
C TRP A 170 0.16 -3.95 -17.19
N TRP A 171 -0.21 -4.58 -16.08
CA TRP A 171 -0.15 -3.96 -14.76
C TRP A 171 1.29 -3.73 -14.31
N SER A 172 2.16 -4.74 -14.42
CA SER A 172 3.60 -4.64 -14.13
C SER A 172 4.26 -3.46 -14.85
N GLU A 173 4.04 -3.32 -16.17
CA GLU A 173 4.57 -2.22 -16.98
C GLU A 173 4.20 -0.83 -16.41
N ARG A 174 2.99 -0.66 -15.91
CA ARG A 174 2.53 0.60 -15.31
C ARG A 174 3.13 0.80 -13.92
N LEU A 175 3.16 -0.24 -13.09
CA LEU A 175 3.68 -0.14 -11.73
C LEU A 175 5.20 0.10 -11.68
N ARG A 176 5.93 -0.13 -12.78
CA ARG A 176 7.32 0.32 -12.93
C ARG A 176 7.49 1.81 -12.70
N ASP A 177 6.53 2.63 -13.12
CA ASP A 177 6.67 4.09 -13.15
C ASP A 177 5.44 4.86 -12.63
N GLN A 178 4.39 4.17 -12.20
CA GLN A 178 3.10 4.77 -11.82
C GLN A 178 2.45 4.15 -10.56
N CYS A 179 3.24 3.46 -9.71
CA CYS A 179 2.78 2.93 -8.41
C CYS A 179 2.83 3.97 -7.27
N PHE A 180 2.51 5.24 -7.53
CA PHE A 180 2.62 6.30 -6.54
C PHE A 180 1.29 6.57 -5.82
N VAL A 181 1.37 7.08 -4.59
CA VAL A 181 0.29 7.84 -3.96
C VAL A 181 0.39 9.28 -4.48
N ASP A 182 -0.33 9.56 -5.57
CA ASP A 182 -0.34 10.85 -6.26
C ASP A 182 -1.75 11.17 -6.78
N PHE A 183 -2.55 11.78 -5.91
CA PHE A 183 -3.94 12.11 -6.20
C PHE A 183 -4.11 13.09 -7.36
N GLU A 184 -3.10 13.92 -7.66
CA GLU A 184 -3.18 14.90 -8.75
C GLU A 184 -3.05 14.20 -10.11
N LYS A 185 -2.17 13.20 -10.21
CA LYS A 185 -2.08 12.32 -11.40
C LYS A 185 -3.15 11.22 -11.41
N GLY A 186 -3.96 11.12 -10.36
CA GLY A 186 -4.96 10.08 -10.22
C GLY A 186 -4.35 8.70 -9.93
N GLU A 187 -3.13 8.63 -9.40
CA GLU A 187 -2.44 7.40 -9.03
C GLU A 187 -2.67 7.09 -7.54
N TYR A 188 -2.84 5.81 -7.22
CA TYR A 188 -2.84 5.32 -5.83
C TYR A 188 -2.37 3.86 -5.83
N THR A 189 -1.05 3.71 -5.69
CA THR A 189 -0.35 2.42 -5.69
C THR A 189 -0.79 1.50 -6.84
N ASP A 190 -0.78 0.21 -6.59
CA ASP A 190 -1.22 -0.89 -7.44
C ASP A 190 -2.75 -0.96 -7.57
N GLN A 191 -3.47 -0.63 -6.50
CA GLN A 191 -4.90 -0.88 -6.33
C GLN A 191 -5.79 -0.12 -7.31
N LYS A 192 -5.51 1.16 -7.56
CA LYS A 192 -6.39 1.99 -8.38
C LYS A 192 -6.48 1.52 -9.83
N TRP A 193 -5.44 0.84 -10.32
CA TRP A 193 -5.42 0.23 -11.64
C TRP A 193 -6.49 -0.86 -11.80
N MET A 194 -6.94 -1.48 -10.71
CA MET A 194 -7.98 -2.50 -10.77
C MET A 194 -9.36 -1.94 -11.14
N ASN A 195 -9.56 -0.62 -11.08
CA ASN A 195 -10.78 0.02 -11.60
C ASN A 195 -10.99 -0.24 -13.10
N PHE A 196 -9.94 -0.57 -13.86
CA PHE A 196 -10.05 -0.88 -15.28
C PHE A 196 -10.52 -2.33 -15.55
N ILE A 197 -10.38 -3.25 -14.59
CA ILE A 197 -10.62 -4.68 -14.81
C ILE A 197 -12.04 -5.00 -15.26
N PRO A 198 -13.12 -4.40 -14.70
CA PRO A 198 -14.49 -4.66 -15.15
C PRO A 198 -14.76 -4.28 -16.62
N SER A 199 -13.91 -3.45 -17.23
CA SER A 199 -14.04 -3.10 -18.66
C SER A 199 -13.45 -4.16 -19.60
N SER A 200 -12.61 -5.06 -19.07
CA SER A 200 -11.85 -6.05 -19.85
C SER A 200 -12.22 -7.50 -19.53
N PHE A 201 -12.80 -7.77 -18.36
CA PHE A 201 -13.26 -9.07 -17.92
C PHE A 201 -14.76 -9.00 -17.63
N ASP A 202 -15.54 -9.90 -18.22
CA ASP A 202 -16.99 -9.94 -18.01
C ASP A 202 -17.36 -10.72 -16.73
N SER A 203 -18.66 -10.80 -16.42
CA SER A 203 -19.16 -11.44 -15.20
C SER A 203 -18.98 -12.96 -15.16
N THR A 204 -18.56 -13.60 -16.26
CA THR A 204 -18.18 -15.02 -16.28
C THR A 204 -16.70 -15.21 -15.95
N GLU A 205 -15.88 -14.17 -16.10
CA GLU A 205 -14.43 -14.23 -15.87
C GLU A 205 -14.01 -13.52 -14.58
N LEU A 206 -14.69 -12.45 -14.18
CA LEU A 206 -14.39 -11.63 -13.01
C LEU A 206 -15.48 -11.82 -11.95
N LEU A 207 -15.06 -12.24 -10.76
CA LEU A 207 -15.90 -12.19 -9.55
C LEU A 207 -15.55 -10.97 -8.71
N ILE A 208 -16.49 -10.03 -8.61
CA ILE A 208 -16.47 -9.01 -7.56
C ILE A 208 -17.20 -9.61 -6.36
N SER A 209 -16.44 -10.07 -5.36
CA SER A 209 -16.99 -10.78 -4.21
C SER A 209 -17.58 -9.81 -3.19
N ASN A 210 -18.90 -9.86 -3.03
CA ASN A 210 -19.64 -9.17 -1.97
C ASN A 210 -19.82 -10.02 -0.71
N ASN A 211 -19.13 -11.17 -0.60
CA ASN A 211 -19.14 -12.00 0.61
C ASN A 211 -18.59 -11.20 1.79
N LEU A 212 -19.44 -10.93 2.78
CA LEU A 212 -19.10 -10.13 3.97
C LEU A 212 -18.00 -10.75 4.82
N GLY A 213 -17.80 -12.07 4.70
CA GLY A 213 -16.73 -12.84 5.32
C GLY A 213 -15.34 -12.54 4.79
N CYS A 214 -15.23 -11.92 3.61
CA CYS A 214 -13.95 -11.53 3.02
C CYS A 214 -13.65 -10.06 3.29
N ASN A 215 -12.39 -9.75 3.60
CA ASN A 215 -11.86 -8.39 3.67
C ASN A 215 -12.64 -7.46 4.62
N LEU A 216 -12.99 -7.98 5.80
CA LEU A 216 -13.46 -7.15 6.90
C LEU A 216 -12.31 -6.23 7.34
N ALA A 217 -12.55 -4.93 7.42
CA ALA A 217 -11.49 -3.95 7.62
C ALA A 217 -12.05 -2.61 8.17
N PRO A 218 -11.18 -1.72 8.69
CA PRO A 218 -11.61 -0.45 9.27
C PRO A 218 -12.55 0.41 8.44
N TRP A 219 -12.41 0.39 7.10
CA TRP A 219 -13.28 1.16 6.20
C TRP A 219 -14.68 0.58 6.02
N ASN A 220 -14.96 -0.65 6.48
CA ASN A 220 -16.28 -1.30 6.37
C ASN A 220 -16.83 -1.81 7.72
N PHE A 221 -16.20 -1.46 8.84
CA PHE A 221 -16.78 -1.77 10.16
C PHE A 221 -18.16 -1.18 10.33
N PHE A 222 -18.46 -0.02 9.73
CA PHE A 222 -19.80 0.59 9.81
C PHE A 222 -20.91 -0.25 9.20
N GLU A 223 -20.65 -1.07 8.17
CA GLU A 223 -21.67 -1.87 7.51
C GLU A 223 -21.69 -3.32 8.03
N ARG A 224 -20.64 -3.79 8.73
CA ARG A 224 -20.48 -5.21 9.13
C ARG A 224 -20.47 -5.44 10.63
N ARG A 225 -21.35 -6.32 11.12
CA ARG A 225 -21.43 -6.76 12.52
C ARG A 225 -20.78 -8.12 12.70
N ILE A 226 -19.99 -8.28 13.76
CA ILE A 226 -19.32 -9.53 14.11
C ILE A 226 -20.02 -10.25 15.25
N MET A 227 -20.04 -11.58 15.15
CA MET A 227 -20.60 -12.49 16.13
C MET A 227 -19.65 -13.66 16.32
N MET A 228 -19.44 -14.10 17.56
CA MET A 228 -18.65 -15.29 17.87
C MET A 228 -19.59 -16.40 18.37
N ASN A 229 -19.36 -17.63 17.93
CA ASN A 229 -19.98 -18.83 18.48
C ASN A 229 -18.86 -19.84 18.81
N GLY A 230 -18.45 -19.87 20.08
CA GLY A 230 -17.19 -20.50 20.46
C GLY A 230 -16.02 -19.82 19.75
N ASP A 231 -15.17 -20.62 19.10
CA ASP A 231 -14.01 -20.15 18.32
C ASP A 231 -14.38 -19.71 16.89
N ALA A 232 -15.60 -19.97 16.44
CA ALA A 232 -16.03 -19.62 15.10
C ALA A 232 -16.54 -18.17 15.05
N ALA A 233 -16.01 -17.40 14.09
CA ALA A 233 -16.43 -16.02 13.84
C ALA A 233 -17.38 -15.95 12.64
N PHE A 234 -18.41 -15.12 12.78
CA PHE A 234 -19.43 -14.87 11.77
C PHE A 234 -19.65 -13.39 11.58
N VAL A 235 -20.16 -13.02 10.41
CA VAL A 235 -20.42 -11.63 10.02
C VAL A 235 -21.76 -11.49 9.31
N THR A 236 -22.44 -10.39 9.57
CA THR A 236 -23.69 -9.99 8.92
C THR A 236 -23.72 -8.47 8.73
N LEU A 237 -24.69 -7.94 7.99
CA LEU A 237 -24.85 -6.49 7.87
C LEU A 237 -25.31 -5.88 9.21
N ARG A 238 -24.81 -4.69 9.55
CA ARG A 238 -25.27 -3.93 10.74
C ARG A 238 -26.67 -3.41 10.54
N GLU A 239 -26.92 -2.76 9.41
CA GLU A 239 -28.25 -2.31 9.03
C GLU A 239 -29.00 -3.43 8.31
N ASN A 240 -30.20 -3.71 8.81
CA ASN A 240 -31.05 -4.73 8.21
C ASN A 240 -31.75 -4.14 6.98
N ASN A 241 -31.20 -4.43 5.81
CA ASN A 241 -31.76 -3.99 4.53
C ASN A 241 -32.75 -5.02 3.95
N GLY A 242 -33.30 -5.90 4.80
CA GLY A 242 -34.14 -7.03 4.40
C GLY A 242 -33.38 -8.34 4.16
N SER A 243 -32.06 -8.37 4.37
CA SER A 243 -31.23 -9.59 4.36
C SER A 243 -30.81 -9.94 5.80
N ASN A 244 -31.09 -11.18 6.20
CA ASN A 244 -30.62 -11.77 7.46
C ASN A 244 -29.47 -12.77 7.20
N GLU A 245 -28.77 -12.64 6.07
CA GLU A 245 -27.67 -13.55 5.74
C GLU A 245 -26.52 -13.41 6.73
N VAL A 246 -26.01 -14.55 7.16
CA VAL A 246 -24.86 -14.67 8.07
C VAL A 246 -23.80 -15.46 7.34
N PHE A 247 -22.60 -14.90 7.25
CA PHE A 247 -21.46 -15.51 6.59
C PHE A 247 -20.43 -15.94 7.64
N PRO A 248 -19.72 -17.06 7.46
CA PRO A 248 -18.47 -17.30 8.16
C PRO A 248 -17.50 -16.14 7.90
N LEU A 249 -16.84 -15.64 8.93
CA LEU A 249 -15.74 -14.69 8.75
C LEU A 249 -14.54 -15.47 8.21
N ILE A 250 -14.11 -15.16 6.99
CA ILE A 250 -12.97 -15.81 6.34
C ILE A 250 -11.68 -15.13 6.79
N PHE A 251 -11.56 -13.83 6.53
CA PHE A 251 -10.38 -13.07 6.93
C PHE A 251 -10.68 -11.60 7.22
N THR A 252 -9.89 -11.05 8.14
CA THR A 252 -9.90 -9.63 8.51
C THR A 252 -8.57 -9.00 8.11
N HIS A 253 -8.62 -7.82 7.51
CA HIS A 253 -7.46 -7.00 7.18
C HIS A 253 -7.28 -5.93 8.26
N PHE A 254 -6.25 -6.06 9.09
CA PHE A 254 -5.96 -5.14 10.20
C PHE A 254 -5.19 -3.89 9.72
N SER A 255 -5.72 -3.26 8.68
CA SER A 255 -5.08 -2.15 7.98
C SER A 255 -4.88 -0.93 8.86
N GLY A 256 -3.64 -0.45 8.95
CA GLY A 256 -3.30 0.81 9.59
C GLY A 256 -3.31 0.79 11.12
N TYR A 257 -3.35 -0.39 11.75
CA TYR A 257 -3.12 -0.50 13.19
C TYR A 257 -1.62 -0.37 13.53
N ASP A 258 -1.33 0.05 14.76
CA ASP A 258 -0.01 -0.12 15.35
C ASP A 258 0.10 -1.49 16.00
N TYR A 259 0.76 -2.44 15.33
CA TYR A 259 0.79 -3.83 15.77
C TYR A 259 1.57 -4.03 17.08
N SER A 260 2.58 -3.19 17.36
CA SER A 260 3.31 -3.23 18.64
C SER A 260 2.42 -2.80 19.79
N LYS A 261 1.65 -1.71 19.62
CA LYS A 261 0.65 -1.30 20.62
C LYS A 261 -0.49 -2.31 20.73
N LEU A 262 -0.94 -2.88 19.62
CA LEU A 262 -2.01 -3.87 19.59
C LEU A 262 -1.61 -5.13 20.36
N LYS A 263 -0.36 -5.57 20.22
CA LYS A 263 0.22 -6.66 21.04
C LYS A 263 0.03 -6.38 22.54
N ASP A 264 0.26 -5.14 22.97
CA ASP A 264 0.12 -4.70 24.36
C ASP A 264 -1.34 -4.40 24.77
N GLY A 265 -2.32 -4.71 23.90
CA GLY A 265 -3.75 -4.48 24.14
C GLY A 265 -4.21 -3.04 23.89
N ILE A 266 -3.35 -2.18 23.33
CA ILE A 266 -3.67 -0.78 23.03
C ILE A 266 -4.09 -0.67 21.57
N ILE A 267 -5.37 -0.40 21.34
CA ILE A 267 -5.91 -0.18 20.00
C ILE A 267 -5.50 1.22 19.52
N PHE A 268 -4.69 1.30 18.47
CA PHE A 268 -4.28 2.56 17.87
C PHE A 268 -4.29 2.46 16.34
N GLN A 269 -5.18 3.22 15.70
CA GLN A 269 -5.38 3.24 14.24
C GLN A 269 -4.76 4.53 13.67
N LYS A 270 -3.88 4.40 12.65
CA LYS A 270 -3.06 5.48 12.08
C LYS A 270 -3.66 6.16 10.84
N ASN A 271 -4.54 5.47 10.12
CA ASN A 271 -5.05 5.88 8.80
C ASN A 271 -6.44 6.54 8.84
N ILE A 272 -7.24 6.28 9.88
CA ILE A 272 -8.62 6.74 10.05
C ILE A 272 -8.71 7.41 11.43
N ALA A 273 -8.64 8.74 11.45
CA ALA A 273 -8.52 9.52 12.69
C ALA A 273 -9.75 9.41 13.60
N ASP A 274 -10.95 9.34 13.02
CA ASP A 274 -12.23 9.40 13.73
C ASP A 274 -13.03 8.09 13.58
N ILE A 275 -12.35 6.94 13.57
CA ILE A 275 -13.03 5.64 13.48
C ILE A 275 -13.96 5.45 14.68
N ARG A 276 -15.23 5.10 14.42
CA ARG A 276 -16.18 4.80 15.51
C ARG A 276 -15.75 3.56 16.28
N GLU A 277 -16.08 3.54 17.56
CA GLU A 277 -15.85 2.37 18.41
C GLU A 277 -16.96 1.34 18.22
N TYR A 278 -16.59 0.16 17.74
CA TYR A 278 -17.50 -0.97 17.56
C TYR A 278 -17.13 -2.09 18.53
N LYS A 279 -17.97 -2.32 19.55
CA LYS A 279 -17.68 -3.31 20.61
C LYS A 279 -17.46 -4.73 20.08
N ASP A 280 -18.17 -5.10 19.02
CA ASP A 280 -18.04 -6.41 18.38
C ASP A 280 -16.74 -6.56 17.57
N ILE A 281 -16.12 -5.46 17.13
CA ILE A 281 -14.80 -5.50 16.48
C ILE A 281 -13.69 -5.81 17.49
N ASN A 282 -13.87 -5.48 18.77
CA ASN A 282 -12.91 -5.87 19.80
C ASN A 282 -12.76 -7.40 19.91
N LEU A 283 -13.78 -8.18 19.53
CA LEU A 283 -13.73 -9.64 19.52
C LEU A 283 -12.61 -10.16 18.62
N ILE A 284 -12.50 -9.62 17.40
CA ILE A 284 -11.49 -10.04 16.42
C ILE A 284 -10.13 -9.36 16.63
N LEU A 285 -10.12 -8.12 17.17
CA LEU A 285 -8.88 -7.44 17.55
C LEU A 285 -8.16 -8.20 18.67
N ASN A 286 -8.89 -8.71 19.65
CA ASN A 286 -8.32 -9.51 20.73
C ASN A 286 -7.70 -10.80 20.19
N VAL A 287 -8.40 -11.52 19.29
CA VAL A 287 -7.86 -12.73 18.65
C VAL A 287 -6.55 -12.44 17.92
N TYR A 288 -6.47 -11.35 17.16
CA TYR A 288 -5.26 -11.00 16.44
C TYR A 288 -4.12 -10.54 17.38
N ALA A 289 -4.43 -9.77 18.43
CA ALA A 289 -3.46 -9.40 19.45
C ALA A 289 -2.88 -10.63 20.17
N ASP A 290 -3.72 -11.63 20.48
CA ASP A 290 -3.30 -12.91 21.07
C ASP A 290 -2.40 -13.69 20.12
N ALA A 291 -2.69 -13.68 18.81
CA ALA A 291 -1.86 -14.30 17.80
C ALA A 291 -0.48 -13.62 17.70
N ILE A 292 -0.42 -12.28 17.75
CA ILE A 292 0.85 -11.54 17.79
C ILE A 292 1.64 -11.89 19.06
N ARG A 293 1.00 -11.90 20.24
CA ARG A 293 1.65 -12.27 21.51
C ARG A 293 2.20 -13.70 21.50
N SER A 294 1.46 -14.64 20.92
CA SER A 294 1.88 -16.04 20.79
C SER A 294 3.07 -16.23 19.84
N ASN A 295 3.38 -15.23 19.00
CA ASN A 295 4.49 -15.23 18.03
C ASN A 295 5.50 -14.10 18.29
N GLN A 296 5.54 -13.59 19.52
CA GLN A 296 6.30 -12.37 19.87
C GLN A 296 7.81 -12.45 19.60
N GLU A 297 8.42 -13.63 19.72
CA GLU A 297 9.87 -13.79 19.56
C GLU A 297 10.37 -13.29 18.20
N LEU A 298 9.74 -13.77 17.13
CA LEU A 298 10.07 -13.31 15.78
C LEU A 298 9.43 -11.95 15.46
N PHE A 299 8.21 -11.72 15.93
CA PHE A 299 7.51 -10.45 15.69
C PHE A 299 8.30 -9.25 16.23
N ASP A 300 8.82 -9.33 17.46
CA ASP A 300 9.52 -8.21 18.11
C ASP A 300 10.87 -7.88 17.48
N VAL A 301 11.54 -8.89 16.91
CA VAL A 301 12.78 -8.71 16.15
C VAL A 301 12.45 -8.07 14.80
N THR A 302 11.57 -8.70 14.03
CA THR A 302 11.26 -8.26 12.67
C THR A 302 10.62 -6.88 12.66
N ILE A 303 9.62 -6.59 13.51
CA ILE A 303 8.91 -5.29 13.49
C ILE A 303 9.82 -4.07 13.70
N LYS A 304 11.01 -4.26 14.27
CA LYS A 304 12.02 -3.22 14.51
C LYS A 304 13.10 -3.14 13.41
N SER A 305 13.19 -4.11 12.50
CA SER A 305 14.20 -4.13 11.45
C SER A 305 14.07 -2.93 10.52
N GLU A 306 15.18 -2.26 10.21
CA GLU A 306 15.18 -1.06 9.37
C GLU A 306 15.13 -1.39 7.87
N TYR A 307 14.08 -0.99 7.16
CA TYR A 307 14.00 -1.14 5.69
C TYR A 307 15.26 -0.63 4.96
N SER A 308 15.91 -1.48 4.17
CA SER A 308 17.27 -1.21 3.68
C SER A 308 17.33 -0.05 2.69
N TYR A 309 16.28 0.14 1.89
CA TYR A 309 16.21 1.21 0.89
C TYR A 309 15.80 2.58 1.46
N ASN A 310 15.89 2.79 2.78
CA ASN A 310 15.66 4.10 3.42
C ASN A 310 16.92 4.93 3.65
N ARG A 311 18.09 4.44 3.26
CA ARG A 311 19.37 5.13 3.47
C ARG A 311 20.23 5.10 2.21
N PHE A 312 21.04 6.13 2.02
CA PHE A 312 22.17 6.08 1.08
C PHE A 312 23.27 5.15 1.63
N ASP A 313 24.24 4.78 0.80
CA ASP A 313 25.34 3.87 1.17
C ASP A 313 26.18 4.34 2.39
N ASN A 314 26.11 5.63 2.72
CA ASN A 314 26.76 6.20 3.90
C ASN A 314 25.82 6.39 5.11
N ASN A 315 24.70 5.67 5.14
CA ASN A 315 23.67 5.67 6.18
C ASN A 315 22.87 6.97 6.36
N ILE A 316 23.06 7.98 5.50
CA ILE A 316 22.21 9.18 5.51
C ILE A 316 20.77 8.79 5.12
N PRO A 317 19.74 9.18 5.90
CA PRO A 317 18.35 8.87 5.58
C PRO A 317 17.87 9.48 4.26
N ILE A 318 17.01 8.75 3.55
CA ILE A 318 16.31 9.17 2.33
C ILE A 318 14.88 9.56 2.70
N GLU A 319 14.58 10.87 2.74
CA GLU A 319 13.22 11.39 2.96
C GLU A 319 12.32 11.25 1.71
N GLN A 320 11.00 11.27 1.90
CA GLN A 320 10.01 11.29 0.80
C GLN A 320 10.31 12.37 -0.25
N TYR A 321 10.79 13.54 0.19
CA TYR A 321 11.13 14.63 -0.72
C TYR A 321 12.26 14.27 -1.68
N HIS A 322 13.30 13.55 -1.21
CA HIS A 322 14.37 13.03 -2.07
C HIS A 322 13.83 12.03 -3.08
N ARG A 323 12.95 11.11 -2.66
CA ARG A 323 12.32 10.12 -3.55
C ARG A 323 11.53 10.78 -4.68
N ARG A 324 10.77 11.83 -4.37
CA ARG A 324 9.97 12.57 -5.37
C ARG A 324 10.83 13.46 -6.28
N LEU A 325 11.88 14.10 -5.76
CA LEU A 325 12.85 14.76 -6.63
C LEU A 325 13.52 13.77 -7.57
N TYR A 326 13.87 12.58 -7.08
CA TYR A 326 14.47 11.54 -7.90
C TYR A 326 13.51 11.05 -9.00
N ARG A 327 12.22 10.85 -8.71
CA ARG A 327 11.19 10.52 -9.72
C ARG A 327 11.28 11.44 -10.94
N ALA A 328 11.30 12.75 -10.73
CA ALA A 328 11.39 13.72 -11.83
C ALA A 328 12.79 13.76 -12.48
N TYR A 329 13.85 13.59 -11.68
CA TYR A 329 15.23 13.55 -12.16
C TYR A 329 15.45 12.35 -13.11
N SER A 330 14.95 11.16 -12.75
CA SER A 330 15.13 9.93 -13.53
C SER A 330 14.39 9.91 -14.86
N GLU A 331 13.33 10.72 -15.03
CA GLU A 331 12.61 10.84 -16.32
C GLU A 331 13.49 11.43 -17.42
N ASN A 332 14.47 12.28 -17.07
CA ASN A 332 15.27 13.03 -18.05
C ASN A 332 16.73 12.59 -18.11
N ILE A 333 17.19 11.79 -17.13
CA ILE A 333 18.60 11.47 -16.95
C ILE A 333 18.74 9.98 -16.67
N GLN A 334 19.48 9.30 -17.53
CA GLN A 334 19.85 7.91 -17.33
C GLN A 334 21.23 7.84 -16.66
N SER A 335 21.28 7.25 -15.46
CA SER A 335 22.51 6.89 -14.77
C SER A 335 22.76 5.39 -14.88
N SER A 336 24.03 4.97 -14.97
CA SER A 336 24.44 3.57 -14.76
C SER A 336 24.78 3.28 -13.29
N ILE A 337 25.02 4.31 -12.48
CA ILE A 337 25.31 4.22 -11.05
C ILE A 337 23.99 4.19 -10.28
N SER A 338 23.93 3.33 -9.25
CA SER A 338 22.79 3.22 -8.33
C SER A 338 22.46 4.58 -7.69
N PRO A 339 21.16 4.93 -7.52
CA PRO A 339 20.77 6.17 -6.87
C PRO A 339 21.09 6.20 -5.36
N PHE A 340 21.38 5.04 -4.75
CA PHE A 340 21.81 4.92 -3.35
C PHE A 340 23.30 5.25 -3.14
N ASP A 341 24.11 5.18 -4.20
CA ASP A 341 25.55 5.43 -4.15
C ASP A 341 25.85 6.93 -3.95
N ILE A 342 26.74 7.23 -3.01
CA ILE A 342 27.20 8.59 -2.72
C ILE A 342 28.00 9.23 -3.87
N LYS A 343 28.48 8.41 -4.82
CA LYS A 343 29.14 8.84 -6.05
C LYS A 343 28.14 9.15 -7.16
N SER A 344 26.86 8.85 -6.97
CA SER A 344 25.83 9.19 -7.95
C SER A 344 25.75 10.71 -8.15
N GLN A 345 25.44 11.12 -9.38
CA GLN A 345 25.24 12.53 -9.69
C GLN A 345 24.09 13.10 -8.85
N PHE A 346 23.01 12.34 -8.65
CA PHE A 346 21.88 12.75 -7.83
C PHE A 346 22.28 13.07 -6.38
N TYR A 347 23.02 12.17 -5.72
CA TYR A 347 23.52 12.43 -4.36
C TYR A 347 24.41 13.68 -4.30
N THR A 348 25.31 13.84 -5.28
CA THR A 348 26.19 15.02 -5.37
C THR A 348 25.38 16.31 -5.48
N LEU A 349 24.30 16.31 -6.27
CA LEU A 349 23.39 17.44 -6.40
C LEU A 349 22.65 17.74 -5.08
N LEU A 350 22.14 16.72 -4.39
CA LEU A 350 21.51 16.90 -3.08
C LEU A 350 22.48 17.51 -2.07
N LYS A 351 23.72 17.01 -2.03
CA LYS A 351 24.78 17.51 -1.14
C LYS A 351 25.12 18.97 -1.41
N ASN A 352 25.39 19.30 -2.68
CA ASN A 352 25.77 20.66 -3.09
C ASN A 352 24.67 21.69 -2.82
N ASN A 353 23.40 21.26 -2.91
CA ASN A 353 22.23 22.11 -2.64
C ASN A 353 21.72 22.01 -1.19
N ARG A 354 22.49 21.41 -0.28
CA ARG A 354 22.19 21.31 1.18
C ARG A 354 20.88 20.58 1.51
N LEU A 355 20.47 19.64 0.67
CA LEU A 355 19.25 18.86 0.86
C LEU A 355 19.44 17.64 1.77
N LEU A 356 20.67 17.24 2.07
CA LEU A 356 20.97 16.08 2.94
C LEU A 356 20.90 16.37 4.45
N ASN A 357 20.57 17.60 4.86
CA ASN A 357 20.45 17.97 6.28
C ASN A 357 19.11 17.51 6.85
N VAL A 358 18.96 16.19 6.99
CA VAL A 358 17.75 15.53 7.48
C VAL A 358 17.61 15.74 8.98
N ARG A 359 16.43 16.19 9.43
CA ARG A 359 16.14 16.45 10.85
C ARG A 359 15.28 15.37 11.52
N ARG A 360 14.73 14.41 10.77
CA ARG A 360 13.80 13.37 11.26
C ARG A 360 13.88 12.10 10.43
N ASP A 361 13.37 11.01 10.99
CA ASP A 361 13.26 9.70 10.33
C ASP A 361 12.28 9.75 9.14
N SER A 362 12.63 9.11 8.01
CA SER A 362 11.95 9.27 6.72
C SER A 362 10.58 8.60 6.61
N ASN A 363 10.27 7.65 7.48
CA ASN A 363 9.02 6.88 7.47
C ASN A 363 7.84 7.59 8.17
N VAL A 364 8.07 8.75 8.81
CA VAL A 364 7.01 9.46 9.53
C VAL A 364 6.21 10.32 8.56
N ARG A 365 4.95 9.92 8.29
CA ARG A 365 3.98 10.74 7.56
C ARG A 365 3.74 12.02 8.35
N ILE A 366 4.29 13.15 7.88
CA ILE A 366 4.12 14.45 8.53
C ILE A 366 2.63 14.82 8.53
N GLN A 367 2.03 14.87 9.70
CA GLN A 367 0.69 15.42 9.88
C GLN A 367 0.78 16.95 9.91
N LYS A 368 -0.31 17.62 9.49
CA LYS A 368 -0.39 19.10 9.54
C LYS A 368 -0.19 19.65 10.97
N THR A 369 -0.43 18.83 11.99
CA THR A 369 -0.24 19.11 13.42
C THR A 369 1.23 19.07 13.87
N ASP A 370 2.14 18.44 13.12
CA ASP A 370 3.54 18.21 13.52
C ASP A 370 4.45 19.43 13.31
N VAL A 371 3.93 20.50 12.72
CA VAL A 371 4.70 21.72 12.42
C VAL A 371 4.56 22.71 13.59
N PRO A 372 5.64 23.08 14.30
CA PRO A 372 5.52 24.03 15.41
C PRO A 372 4.98 25.38 14.94
N LYS A 373 4.03 25.92 15.71
CA LYS A 373 3.40 27.23 15.47
C LYS A 373 2.76 27.37 14.07
N VAL A 374 2.14 26.31 13.52
CA VAL A 374 1.47 26.34 12.20
C VAL A 374 0.59 27.56 12.03
N GLY A 375 -0.28 27.86 12.99
CA GLY A 375 -1.20 28.98 12.90
C GLY A 375 -0.52 30.35 12.74
N HIS A 376 0.69 30.52 13.30
CA HIS A 376 1.46 31.75 13.08
C HIS A 376 2.07 31.79 11.66
N LYS A 377 2.67 30.68 11.22
CA LYS A 377 3.23 30.57 9.86
C LYS A 377 2.17 30.78 8.79
N VAL A 378 0.99 30.17 8.96
CA VAL A 378 -0.17 30.35 8.07
C VAL A 378 -0.63 31.81 8.04
N ARG A 379 -0.62 32.53 9.18
CA ARG A 379 -0.95 33.96 9.20
C ARG A 379 0.02 34.81 8.36
N ILE A 380 1.32 34.50 8.41
CA ILE A 380 2.33 35.17 7.58
C ILE A 380 2.08 34.89 6.10
N ILE A 381 1.88 33.62 5.73
CA ILE A 381 1.57 33.21 4.35
C ILE A 381 0.31 33.94 3.85
N ASN A 382 -0.75 33.95 4.65
CA ASN A 382 -2.00 34.64 4.31
C ASN A 382 -1.81 36.15 4.13
N ALA A 383 -0.92 36.79 4.92
CA ALA A 383 -0.59 38.19 4.71
C ALA A 383 0.10 38.43 3.35
N GLY A 384 1.05 37.58 2.98
CA GLY A 384 1.70 37.63 1.66
C GLY A 384 0.72 37.40 0.51
N PHE A 385 -0.17 36.42 0.62
CA PHE A 385 -1.17 36.11 -0.40
C PHE A 385 -2.20 37.25 -0.55
N ARG A 386 -2.60 37.91 0.54
CA ARG A 386 -3.44 39.12 0.48
C ARG A 386 -2.74 40.29 -0.20
N MET A 387 -1.45 40.48 0.08
CA MET A 387 -0.67 41.53 -0.58
C MET A 387 -0.55 41.26 -2.08
N LEU A 388 -0.21 40.01 -2.46
CA LEU A 388 -0.14 39.61 -3.86
C LEU A 388 -1.47 39.82 -4.58
N HIS A 389 -2.58 39.38 -3.99
CA HIS A 389 -3.93 39.59 -4.53
C HIS A 389 -4.24 41.06 -4.80
N ARG A 390 -3.88 41.97 -3.88
CA ARG A 390 -4.05 43.42 -4.08
C ARG A 390 -3.21 43.98 -5.22
N LEU A 391 -2.03 43.43 -5.47
CA LEU A 391 -1.10 43.91 -6.50
C LEU A 391 -1.51 43.48 -7.91
N ILE A 392 -1.92 42.22 -8.09
CA ILE A 392 -2.18 41.65 -9.43
C ILE A 392 -3.67 41.58 -9.78
N GLY A 393 -4.55 41.85 -8.81
CA GLY A 393 -6.00 41.78 -8.98
C GLY A 393 -6.55 40.34 -8.98
N THR A 394 -7.87 40.22 -8.89
CA THR A 394 -8.56 38.93 -8.67
C THR A 394 -8.31 37.91 -9.77
N SER A 395 -8.42 38.30 -11.05
CA SER A 395 -8.30 37.35 -12.17
C SER A 395 -6.89 36.76 -12.26
N GLN A 396 -5.85 37.59 -12.16
CA GLN A 396 -4.46 37.11 -12.21
C GLN A 396 -4.10 36.33 -10.95
N TYR A 397 -4.62 36.71 -9.79
CA TYR A 397 -4.44 35.95 -8.56
C TYR A 397 -5.08 34.56 -8.64
N PHE A 398 -6.27 34.43 -9.24
CA PHE A 398 -6.89 33.13 -9.47
C PHE A 398 -6.03 32.24 -10.40
N LEU A 399 -5.47 32.81 -11.48
CA LEU A 399 -4.54 32.09 -12.36
C LEU A 399 -3.25 31.69 -11.62
N PHE A 400 -2.71 32.58 -10.78
CA PHE A 400 -1.57 32.27 -9.91
C PHE A 400 -1.86 31.10 -8.98
N LEU A 401 -3.02 31.07 -8.32
CA LEU A 401 -3.40 29.94 -7.46
C LEU A 401 -3.53 28.63 -8.24
N ARG A 402 -4.09 28.67 -9.46
CA ARG A 402 -4.17 27.49 -10.34
C ARG A 402 -2.79 26.99 -10.74
N PHE A 403 -1.88 27.90 -11.10
CA PHE A 403 -0.50 27.57 -11.41
C PHE A 403 0.22 26.98 -10.20
N LEU A 404 0.09 27.62 -9.03
CA LEU A 404 0.75 27.22 -7.79
C LEU A 404 0.36 25.80 -7.36
N ARG A 405 -0.88 25.37 -7.62
CA ARG A 405 -1.36 24.03 -7.29
C ARG A 405 -0.45 22.95 -7.88
N GLY A 406 -0.25 22.97 -9.20
CA GLY A 406 0.67 22.04 -9.87
C GLY A 406 2.13 22.33 -9.53
N TYR A 407 2.53 23.61 -9.54
CA TYR A 407 3.92 24.00 -9.29
C TYR A 407 4.43 23.57 -7.90
N SER A 408 3.57 23.51 -6.89
CA SER A 408 3.95 23.20 -5.49
C SER A 408 4.43 21.77 -5.25
N ARG A 409 4.35 20.89 -6.26
CA ARG A 409 4.75 19.50 -6.17
C ARG A 409 6.27 19.34 -6.08
N PRO A 410 6.80 18.42 -5.27
CA PRO A 410 8.23 18.13 -5.21
C PRO A 410 8.86 17.83 -6.58
N GLU A 411 8.18 17.06 -7.42
CA GLU A 411 8.62 16.70 -8.78
C GLU A 411 8.86 17.94 -9.67
N ASP A 412 8.18 19.04 -9.37
CA ASP A 412 8.24 20.28 -10.14
C ASP A 412 9.31 21.26 -9.62
N GLN A 413 10.03 20.86 -8.57
CA GLN A 413 11.06 21.66 -7.91
C GLN A 413 12.50 21.26 -8.28
N LEU A 414 12.71 20.61 -9.44
CA LEU A 414 14.06 20.22 -9.92
C LEU A 414 15.03 21.39 -10.07
N HIS A 415 14.55 22.63 -10.15
CA HIS A 415 15.39 23.83 -10.17
C HIS A 415 16.21 24.05 -8.90
N ILE A 416 15.79 23.46 -7.78
CA ILE A 416 16.59 23.43 -6.56
C ILE A 416 17.87 22.60 -6.75
N LEU A 417 17.89 21.67 -7.71
CA LEU A 417 19.07 20.91 -8.11
C LEU A 417 19.86 21.57 -9.26
N GLY A 418 19.47 22.77 -9.70
CA GLY A 418 20.11 23.49 -10.80
C GLY A 418 19.59 23.15 -12.21
N TYR A 419 18.51 22.37 -12.32
CA TYR A 419 17.84 22.14 -13.61
C TYR A 419 16.85 23.26 -13.95
N LYS A 420 16.54 23.47 -15.23
CA LYS A 420 15.46 24.39 -15.58
C LYS A 420 14.11 23.82 -15.18
N SER A 421 13.23 24.66 -14.66
CA SER A 421 11.85 24.25 -14.39
C SER A 421 11.14 23.89 -15.69
N LYS A 422 10.32 22.83 -15.69
CA LYS A 422 9.47 22.48 -16.85
C LYS A 422 8.56 23.65 -17.28
N PHE A 423 8.26 24.55 -16.35
CA PHE A 423 7.43 25.73 -16.58
C PHE A 423 8.19 26.91 -17.21
N GLU A 424 9.53 26.93 -17.21
CA GLU A 424 10.32 27.98 -17.88
C GLU A 424 10.20 27.92 -19.41
N ASN A 425 9.85 26.74 -19.96
CA ASN A 425 9.68 26.52 -21.39
C ASN A 425 8.23 26.72 -21.88
N LEU A 426 7.29 27.06 -20.99
CA LEU A 426 5.92 27.42 -21.38
C LEU A 426 5.95 28.79 -22.07
N ARG A 427 6.22 28.80 -23.38
CA ARG A 427 6.00 29.99 -24.21
C ARG A 427 4.50 30.34 -24.17
N LYS A 428 4.21 31.64 -24.13
CA LYS A 428 2.85 32.17 -24.33
C LYS A 428 2.32 31.64 -25.67
N HIS A 429 1.35 30.73 -25.62
CA HIS A 429 0.45 30.47 -26.73
C HIS A 429 -0.76 31.37 -26.59
#